data_AF-A0A7D8UFB0-F1
#
_entry.id   AF-A0A7D8UFB0-F1
#
_cell.length_a   1.000
_cell.length_b   1.000
_cell.length_c   1.000
_cell.angle_alpha   90.00
_cell.angle_beta   90.00
_cell.angle_gamma   90.00
#
_symmetry.space_group_name_H-M   'P 1'
#
loop_
_entity.id
_entity.type
_entity.pdbx_description
1 polymer ?
#
loop_
_entity_poly.entity_id
_entity_poly.type
_entity_poly.pdbx_seq_one_letter_code
_entity_poly.pdbx_strand_id
1 'polypeptide(L)'
;MAPSGPSLAAHGSPRATGDIDFWVRPDVENAKRVWSALVAFGAPTSEICVDDFATPEIVFQIGVPPQRIDILTSISGVAFSDAWENRLLVKLDRTIIPVLGLNDLLKNKSSSGREKDTADIPTILRLLG
;
A
#
# COMPACT_ATOMS: atom_id res chain seq x y z
N MET A 1 -3.10 -0.20 -9.14
CA MET A 1 -1.93 0.53 -8.60
C MET A 1 -0.99 -0.49 -7.94
N ALA A 2 0.32 -0.23 -7.88
CA ALA A 2 1.30 -1.05 -7.16
C ALA A 2 1.89 -0.24 -6.00
N PRO A 3 2.07 -0.81 -4.78
CA PRO A 3 2.71 -0.11 -3.68
C PRO A 3 4.14 0.32 -4.06
N SER A 4 4.51 1.53 -3.64
CA SER A 4 5.83 2.11 -3.85
C SER A 4 6.83 1.67 -2.76
N GLY A 5 7.97 2.36 -2.68
CA GLY A 5 9.23 1.94 -2.06
C GLY A 5 9.26 1.46 -0.60
N PRO A 6 8.31 1.80 0.30
CA PRO A 6 8.35 1.31 1.68
C PRO A 6 8.26 -0.21 1.79
N SER A 7 7.59 -0.89 0.85
CA SER A 7 7.53 -2.36 0.82
C SER A 7 8.92 -2.95 0.54
N LEU A 8 9.65 -2.44 -0.46
CA LEU A 8 11.03 -2.87 -0.74
C LEU A 8 11.99 -2.53 0.41
N ALA A 9 11.81 -1.37 1.06
CA ALA A 9 12.61 -0.99 2.21
C ALA A 9 12.43 -1.96 3.39
N ALA A 10 11.20 -2.39 3.65
CA ALA A 10 10.88 -3.42 4.66
C ALA A 10 11.55 -4.77 4.37
N HIS A 11 11.77 -5.11 3.10
CA HIS A 11 12.46 -6.34 2.67
C HIS A 11 13.98 -6.19 2.55
N GLY A 12 14.57 -5.12 3.11
CA GLY A 12 16.03 -4.95 3.17
C GLY A 12 16.64 -4.27 1.93
N SER A 13 15.82 -3.71 1.04
CA SER A 13 16.26 -2.88 -0.08
C SER A 13 15.78 -1.43 0.09
N PRO A 14 16.43 -0.65 0.97
CA PRO A 14 16.01 0.72 1.25
C PRO A 14 16.08 1.58 -0.01
N ARG A 15 14.92 2.12 -0.39
CA ARG A 15 14.78 3.12 -1.44
C ARG A 15 14.03 4.30 -0.85
N ALA A 16 14.66 5.47 -0.82
CA ALA A 16 13.98 6.70 -0.44
C ALA A 16 12.90 7.00 -1.50
N THR A 17 11.64 6.90 -1.11
CA THR A 17 10.52 7.36 -1.92
C THR A 17 9.90 8.60 -1.29
N GLY A 18 9.40 9.48 -2.13
CA GLY A 18 8.68 10.69 -1.70
C GLY A 18 7.21 10.42 -1.39
N ASP A 19 6.81 9.15 -1.32
CA ASP A 19 5.46 8.68 -1.09
C ASP A 19 5.41 7.42 -0.20
N ILE A 20 4.28 7.29 0.50
CA ILE A 20 3.88 6.10 1.28
C ILE A 20 2.51 5.65 0.78
N ASP A 21 2.36 4.35 0.49
CA ASP A 21 1.07 3.75 0.14
C ASP A 21 0.51 2.94 1.32
N PHE A 22 -0.76 3.17 1.65
CA PHE A 22 -1.56 2.31 2.52
C PHE A 22 -2.61 1.60 1.70
N TRP A 23 -2.55 0.27 1.68
CA TRP A 23 -3.60 -0.54 1.10
C TRP A 23 -4.59 -0.98 2.18
N VAL A 24 -5.84 -0.55 2.05
CA VAL A 24 -6.93 -0.82 3.00
C VAL A 24 -7.95 -1.76 2.37
N ARG A 25 -8.58 -2.61 3.19
CA ARG A 25 -9.61 -3.54 2.70
C ARG A 25 -10.89 -2.76 2.35
N PRO A 26 -11.47 -2.94 1.14
CA PRO A 26 -12.70 -2.28 0.72
C PRO A 26 -13.92 -2.97 1.32
N ASP A 27 -14.17 -2.73 2.61
CA ASP A 27 -15.38 -3.19 3.29
C ASP A 27 -15.97 -2.08 4.15
N VAL A 28 -17.29 -2.14 4.37
CA VAL A 28 -18.05 -1.07 5.04
C VAL A 28 -17.56 -0.78 6.46
N GLU A 29 -17.13 -1.81 7.20
CA GLU A 29 -16.68 -1.63 8.58
C GLU A 29 -15.27 -1.04 8.63
N ASN A 30 -14.38 -1.50 7.75
CA ASN A 30 -13.04 -0.95 7.64
C ASN A 30 -13.06 0.48 7.06
N ALA A 31 -13.96 0.78 6.13
CA ALA A 31 -14.15 2.12 5.56
C ALA A 31 -14.43 3.17 6.65
N LYS A 32 -15.28 2.85 7.64
CA LYS A 32 -15.55 3.73 8.79
C LYS A 32 -14.31 3.98 9.65
N ARG A 33 -13.47 2.94 9.84
CA ARG A 33 -12.23 3.05 10.62
C ARG A 33 -11.19 3.90 9.89
N VAL A 34 -11.04 3.68 8.58
CA VAL A 34 -10.18 4.50 7.71
C VAL A 34 -10.64 5.95 7.74
N TRP A 35 -11.94 6.20 7.56
CA TRP A 35 -12.51 7.54 7.63
C TRP A 35 -12.23 8.23 8.97
N SER A 36 -12.45 7.52 10.08
CA SER A 36 -12.19 8.06 11.42
C SER A 36 -10.72 8.42 11.60
N ALA A 37 -9.80 7.59 11.08
CA ALA A 37 -8.37 7.86 11.11
C ALA A 37 -8.00 9.08 10.25
N LEU A 38 -8.59 9.22 9.06
CA LEU A 38 -8.37 10.37 8.17
C LEU A 38 -8.86 11.69 8.79
N VAL A 39 -10.04 11.68 9.41
CA VAL A 39 -10.58 12.84 10.14
C VAL A 39 -9.67 13.20 11.32
N ALA A 40 -9.25 12.22 12.12
CA ALA A 40 -8.35 12.46 13.25
C ALA A 40 -6.96 12.96 12.80
N PHE A 41 -6.51 12.53 11.63
CA PHE A 41 -5.27 13.00 11.00
C PHE A 41 -5.39 14.44 10.45
N GLY A 42 -6.60 14.92 10.17
CA GLY A 42 -6.83 16.22 9.53
C GLY A 42 -6.66 16.17 8.01
N ALA A 43 -6.96 15.03 7.38
CA ALA A 43 -6.91 14.88 5.92
C ALA A 43 -7.93 15.80 5.22
N PRO A 44 -7.65 16.28 3.98
CA PRO A 44 -8.60 17.04 3.20
C PRO A 44 -9.70 16.12 2.63
N THR A 45 -10.83 16.01 3.32
CA THR A 45 -11.92 15.07 2.97
C THR A 45 -13.06 15.71 2.17
N SER A 46 -12.86 16.86 1.52
CA SER A 46 -13.94 17.60 0.85
C SER A 46 -14.48 16.92 -0.42
N GLU A 47 -13.67 16.07 -1.05
CA GLU A 47 -13.97 15.43 -2.35
C GLU A 47 -14.13 13.91 -2.24
N ILE A 48 -14.18 13.37 -1.02
CA ILE A 48 -14.28 11.94 -0.77
C ILE A 48 -15.22 11.69 0.42
N CYS A 49 -15.86 10.53 0.44
CA CYS A 49 -16.76 10.11 1.51
C CYS A 49 -16.37 8.73 2.05
N VAL A 50 -17.06 8.29 3.10
CA VAL A 50 -16.81 6.97 3.74
C VAL A 50 -16.99 5.84 2.72
N ASP A 51 -18.01 5.93 1.87
CA ASP A 51 -18.39 4.84 0.95
C ASP A 51 -17.34 4.59 -0.15
N ASP A 52 -16.53 5.59 -0.48
CA ASP A 52 -15.41 5.44 -1.42
C ASP A 52 -14.40 4.42 -0.89
N PHE A 53 -14.16 4.37 0.44
CA PHE A 53 -13.25 3.40 1.04
C PHE A 53 -13.85 1.99 1.15
N ALA A 54 -15.15 1.83 0.91
CA ALA A 54 -15.79 0.52 0.77
C ALA A 54 -15.83 0.05 -0.69
N THR A 55 -15.38 0.89 -1.64
CA THR A 55 -15.39 0.61 -3.07
C THR A 55 -13.98 0.24 -3.55
N PRO A 56 -13.77 -0.90 -4.23
CA PRO A 56 -12.49 -1.23 -4.83
C PRO A 56 -12.06 -0.21 -5.89
N GLU A 57 -10.77 -0.18 -6.23
CA GLU A 57 -10.21 0.67 -7.30
C GLU A 57 -10.21 2.18 -7.04
N ILE A 58 -10.36 2.58 -5.78
CA ILE A 58 -10.20 3.95 -5.31
C ILE A 58 -8.74 4.21 -4.91
N VAL A 59 -8.27 5.39 -5.30
CA VAL A 59 -7.00 5.98 -4.87
C VAL A 59 -7.30 7.35 -4.30
N PHE A 60 -7.00 7.55 -3.02
CA PHE A 60 -7.08 8.84 -2.36
C PHE A 60 -5.68 9.33 -2.02
N GLN A 61 -5.29 10.47 -2.59
CA GLN A 61 -3.97 11.06 -2.39
C GLN A 61 -4.03 12.23 -1.42
N ILE A 62 -3.08 12.27 -0.50
CA ILE A 62 -2.85 13.38 0.42
C ILE A 62 -1.46 13.95 0.14
N GLY A 63 -1.39 15.27 -0.09
CA GLY A 63 -0.15 15.98 -0.29
C GLY A 63 0.52 15.70 -1.64
N VAL A 64 1.81 16.03 -1.72
CA VAL A 64 2.68 15.88 -2.89
C VAL A 64 4.08 15.43 -2.44
N PRO A 65 4.90 14.80 -3.31
CA PRO A 65 6.24 14.39 -2.94
C PRO A 65 7.10 15.55 -2.39
N PRO A 66 7.95 15.33 -1.38
CA PRO A 66 8.29 14.05 -0.76
C PRO A 66 7.37 13.62 0.42
N GLN A 67 6.27 14.34 0.65
CA GLN A 67 5.31 14.09 1.73
C GLN A 67 3.95 13.69 1.14
N ARG A 68 3.95 12.68 0.27
CA ARG A 68 2.73 12.14 -0.34
C ARG A 68 2.29 10.87 0.38
N ILE A 69 0.99 10.76 0.63
CA ILE A 69 0.35 9.53 1.12
C ILE A 69 -0.71 9.11 0.12
N ASP A 70 -0.70 7.86 -0.31
CA ASP A 70 -1.76 7.27 -1.13
C ASP A 70 -2.51 6.22 -0.30
N ILE A 71 -3.84 6.35 -0.22
CA ILE A 71 -4.72 5.32 0.32
C ILE A 71 -5.35 4.57 -0.85
N LEU A 72 -5.10 3.27 -0.92
CA LEU A 72 -5.53 2.38 -1.99
C LEU A 72 -6.60 1.42 -1.46
N THR A 73 -7.67 1.21 -2.21
CA THR A 73 -8.66 0.15 -1.89
C THR A 73 -8.49 -1.11 -2.73
N SER A 74 -7.60 -1.08 -3.73
CA SER A 74 -7.19 -2.26 -4.49
C SER A 74 -5.76 -2.16 -5.01
N ILE A 75 -5.15 -3.32 -5.25
CA ILE A 75 -3.88 -3.44 -5.96
C ILE A 75 -4.02 -4.51 -7.05
N SER A 76 -3.21 -4.40 -8.10
CA SER A 76 -3.26 -5.33 -9.23
C SER A 76 -2.79 -6.73 -8.83
N GLY A 77 -3.47 -7.79 -9.28
CA GLY A 77 -3.00 -9.18 -9.20
C GLY A 77 -3.06 -9.85 -7.82
N VAL A 78 -3.45 -9.16 -6.75
CA VAL A 78 -3.39 -9.70 -5.37
C VAL A 78 -4.70 -9.43 -4.63
N ALA A 79 -5.28 -10.47 -4.04
CA ALA A 79 -6.46 -10.35 -3.18
C ALA A 79 -6.06 -9.94 -1.76
N PHE A 80 -6.87 -9.09 -1.11
CA PHE A 80 -6.56 -8.58 0.23
C PHE A 80 -6.46 -9.70 1.27
N SER A 81 -7.36 -10.70 1.22
CA SER A 81 -7.36 -11.84 2.14
C SER A 81 -6.01 -12.57 2.13
N ASP A 82 -5.54 -12.92 0.93
CA ASP A 82 -4.34 -13.72 0.73
C ASP A 82 -3.10 -12.93 1.19
N ALA A 83 -3.01 -11.66 0.77
CA ALA A 83 -1.94 -10.77 1.20
C ALA A 83 -1.94 -10.52 2.70
N TRP A 84 -3.13 -10.45 3.32
CA TRP A 84 -3.23 -10.28 4.76
C TRP A 84 -2.69 -11.51 5.47
N GLU A 85 -3.00 -12.72 5.03
CA GLU A 85 -2.43 -13.95 5.60
C GLU A 85 -0.90 -14.03 5.42
N ASN A 86 -0.40 -13.65 4.25
CA ASN A 86 1.02 -13.71 3.88
C ASN A 86 1.86 -12.50 4.31
N ARG A 87 1.27 -11.52 5.01
CA ARG A 87 1.92 -10.25 5.34
C ARG A 87 3.21 -10.44 6.15
N LEU A 88 4.20 -9.62 5.87
CA LEU A 88 5.36 -9.46 6.72
C LEU A 88 5.03 -8.50 7.87
N LEU A 89 5.33 -8.88 9.11
CA LEU A 89 5.22 -7.98 10.25
C LEU A 89 6.56 -7.30 10.52
N VAL A 90 6.61 -5.99 10.31
CA VAL A 90 7.80 -5.18 10.55
C VAL A 90 7.64 -4.40 11.85
N LYS A 91 8.63 -4.46 12.74
CA LYS A 91 8.67 -3.62 13.93
C LYS A 91 9.35 -2.29 13.59
N LEU A 92 8.62 -1.20 13.69
CA LEU A 92 9.15 0.16 13.59
C LEU A 92 8.88 0.87 14.93
N ASP A 93 9.96 1.18 15.64
CA ASP A 93 9.92 1.67 17.02
C ASP A 93 9.07 0.78 17.94
N ARG A 94 7.90 1.30 18.35
CA ARG A 94 6.93 0.62 19.25
C ARG A 94 5.73 0.07 18.49
N THR A 95 5.71 0.20 17.17
CA THR A 95 4.57 -0.16 16.32
C THR A 95 4.92 -1.39 15.47
N ILE A 96 3.96 -2.30 15.35
CA ILE A 96 4.04 -3.42 14.41
C ILE A 96 3.24 -3.02 13.16
N ILE A 97 3.92 -2.99 12.02
CA ILE A 97 3.36 -2.56 10.74
C ILE A 97 3.25 -3.79 9.83
N PRO A 98 2.04 -4.14 9.35
CA PRO A 98 1.88 -5.14 8.32
C PRO A 98 2.33 -4.59 6.96
N VAL A 99 3.20 -5.33 6.28
CA VAL A 99 3.73 -5.01 4.95
C VAL A 99 3.43 -6.16 4.00
N LEU A 100 3.22 -5.84 2.72
CA LEU A 100 2.99 -6.84 1.68
C LEU A 100 4.14 -7.85 1.61
N GLY A 101 3.83 -9.14 1.62
CA GLY A 101 4.80 -10.22 1.48
C GLY A 101 5.53 -10.14 0.14
N LEU A 102 6.75 -10.69 0.06
CA LEU A 102 7.61 -10.54 -1.11
C LEU A 102 7.04 -11.23 -2.36
N ASN A 103 6.41 -12.40 -2.21
CA ASN A 103 5.72 -13.11 -3.29
C ASN A 103 4.51 -12.32 -3.82
N ASP A 104 3.71 -11.74 -2.92
CA ASP A 104 2.56 -10.91 -3.30
C ASP A 104 3.01 -9.60 -3.94
N LEU A 105 4.11 -9.01 -3.46
CA LEU A 105 4.73 -7.86 -4.09
C LEU A 105 5.19 -8.17 -5.51
N LEU A 106 5.85 -9.32 -5.73
CA LEU A 106 6.24 -9.77 -7.08
C LEU A 106 5.03 -9.92 -7.99
N LYS A 107 3.97 -10.59 -7.50
CA LYS A 107 2.73 -10.80 -8.26
C LYS A 107 2.08 -9.46 -8.62
N ASN A 108 2.03 -8.53 -7.67
CA ASN A 108 1.49 -7.20 -7.89
C ASN A 108 2.26 -6.42 -8.94
N LYS A 109 3.59 -6.34 -8.81
CA LYS A 109 4.47 -5.63 -9.76
C LYS A 109 4.37 -6.23 -11.15
N SER A 110 4.34 -7.55 -11.26
CA SER A 110 4.21 -8.28 -12.53
C SER A 110 2.86 -8.03 -13.22
N SER A 111 1.81 -7.76 -12.44
CA SER A 111 0.44 -7.53 -12.94
C SER A 111 0.13 -6.07 -13.27
N SER A 112 1.00 -5.13 -12.89
CA SER A 112 0.75 -3.68 -12.99
C SER A 112 1.07 -3.08 -14.37
N GLY A 113 1.97 -3.72 -15.13
CA GLY A 113 2.43 -3.25 -16.45
C GLY A 113 3.20 -1.93 -16.46
N ARG A 114 3.56 -1.34 -15.32
CA ARG A 114 4.27 -0.04 -15.26
C ARG A 114 5.77 -0.25 -15.45
N GLU A 115 6.42 0.59 -16.26
CA GLU A 115 7.87 0.54 -16.51
C GLU A 115 8.73 0.55 -15.23
N LYS A 116 8.31 1.37 -14.24
CA LYS A 116 8.98 1.45 -12.93
C LYS A 116 8.87 0.15 -12.13
N ASP A 117 7.78 -0.60 -12.30
CA ASP A 117 7.55 -1.87 -11.63
C ASP A 117 8.35 -3.00 -12.28
N THR A 118 8.62 -2.92 -13.60
CA THR A 118 9.56 -3.81 -14.30
C THR A 118 10.98 -3.71 -13.72
N ALA A 119 11.43 -2.50 -13.36
CA ALA A 119 12.75 -2.29 -12.77
C ALA A 119 12.89 -2.87 -11.35
N ASP A 120 11.78 -3.02 -10.61
CA ASP A 120 11.79 -3.57 -9.25
C ASP A 120 11.84 -5.13 -9.25
N ILE A 121 11.36 -5.79 -10.31
CA ILE A 121 11.25 -7.26 -10.40
C ILE A 121 12.60 -7.98 -10.18
N PRO A 122 13.72 -7.61 -10.83
CA PRO A 122 14.99 -8.29 -10.60
C PRO A 122 15.48 -8.20 -9.14
N THR A 123 15.24 -7.06 -8.49
CA THR A 123 15.59 -6.87 -7.07
C THR A 123 14.75 -7.77 -6.18
N ILE A 124 13.45 -7.87 -6.44
CA ILE A 124 12.54 -8.74 -5.70
C ILE A 124 12.94 -10.22 -5.85
N LEU A 125 13.27 -10.66 -7.07
CA LEU A 125 13.73 -12.03 -7.33
C LEU A 125 15.01 -12.37 -6.54
N ARG A 126 15.98 -11.45 -6.49
CA ARG A 126 17.22 -11.63 -5.71
C ARG A 126 16.97 -11.75 -4.21
N LEU A 127 15.92 -11.09 -3.69
CA LEU A 127 15.55 -11.20 -2.28
C LEU A 127 14.82 -12.52 -1.96
N LEU A 128 14.31 -13.22 -2.98
CA LEU A 128 13.67 -14.54 -2.84
C LEU A 128 14.68 -15.71 -2.91
N GLY A 129 15.87 -15.52 -3.48
CA GLY A 129 16.92 -16.54 -3.62
C GLY A 129 18.07 -16.12 -4.54
#